data_AF-W4JTE4-F1
#
_entry.id   AF-W4JTE4-F1
#
_cell.length_a   1.000
_cell.length_b   1.000
_cell.length_c   1.000
_cell.angle_alpha   90.00
_cell.angle_beta   90.00
_cell.angle_gamma   90.00
#
_symmetry.space_group_name_H-M   'P 1'
#
loop_
_entity.id
_entity.type
_entity.pdbx_description
1 polymer ?
#
loop_
_entity_poly.entity_id
_entity_poly.type
_entity_poly.pdbx_seq_one_letter_code
_entity_poly.pdbx_strand_id
1 'polypeptide(L)'
;DLHDQFMNDPNTRFLAVYMFVRCFSALMEAEDIHASDMSASPESDMKSSALCQVDLEEGQRRIVWDHAVASIALSIKINRDTLPPLLPIYTRHYLVLAPHDMCYEDLELAQRDILEVFQYKLGFGSPQAFLDEIYLAMPTLRLLVGCKESWKIIENETWNCLFKAVREPDMARFPISVLTATALKQSIIQSLIWRFETEMQKSC
;
A
#
# COMPACT_ATOMS: atom_id res chain seq x y z
N ASP A 1 -15.23 8.09 9.97
CA ASP A 1 -15.77 6.73 9.72
C ASP A 1 -14.76 5.98 8.85
N LEU A 2 -14.78 4.65 8.79
CA LEU A 2 -13.85 3.84 7.99
C LEU A 2 -13.92 4.19 6.50
N HIS A 3 -15.14 4.35 5.98
CA HIS A 3 -15.37 4.76 4.60
C HIS A 3 -14.76 6.13 4.29
N ASP A 4 -14.98 7.10 5.19
CA ASP A 4 -14.43 8.47 5.07
C ASP A 4 -12.90 8.46 5.02
N GLN A 5 -12.27 7.68 5.90
CA GLN A 5 -10.81 7.54 5.93
C GLN A 5 -10.27 6.98 4.61
N PHE A 6 -10.94 5.97 4.04
CA PHE A 6 -10.54 5.42 2.76
C PHE A 6 -10.78 6.34 1.58
N MET A 7 -11.83 7.16 1.60
CA MET A 7 -12.10 8.07 0.49
C MET A 7 -11.13 9.24 0.47
N ASN A 8 -10.79 9.76 1.65
CA ASN A 8 -10.17 11.08 1.77
C ASN A 8 -8.68 11.05 2.13
N ASP A 9 -8.14 9.96 2.67
CA ASP A 9 -6.73 9.87 3.03
C ASP A 9 -5.92 8.95 2.06
N PRO A 10 -5.23 9.53 1.07
CA PRO A 10 -4.40 8.76 0.15
C PRO A 10 -3.20 8.10 0.84
N ASN A 11 -2.67 8.67 1.93
CA ASN A 11 -1.54 8.09 2.66
C ASN A 11 -1.96 6.80 3.35
N THR A 12 -3.14 6.78 3.97
CA THR A 12 -3.69 5.57 4.60
C THR A 12 -3.90 4.46 3.58
N ARG A 13 -4.47 4.77 2.42
CA ARG A 13 -4.64 3.79 1.33
C ARG A 13 -3.30 3.26 0.84
N PHE A 14 -2.37 4.16 0.53
CA PHE A 14 -1.06 3.79 0.02
C PHE A 14 -0.29 2.92 1.01
N LEU A 15 -0.27 3.32 2.29
CA LEU A 15 0.44 2.61 3.34
C LEU A 15 -0.15 1.22 3.58
N ALA A 16 -1.48 1.07 3.54
CA ALA A 16 -2.13 -0.25 3.67
C ALA A 16 -1.65 -1.20 2.57
N VAL A 17 -1.70 -0.78 1.31
CA VAL A 17 -1.27 -1.64 0.19
C VAL A 17 0.23 -1.89 0.24
N TYR A 18 1.03 -0.87 0.56
CA TYR A 18 2.48 -1.02 0.68
C TYR A 18 2.88 -2.03 1.77
N MET A 19 2.26 -1.97 2.96
CA MET A 19 2.52 -2.94 4.03
C MET A 19 2.08 -4.34 3.62
N PHE A 20 0.90 -4.48 3.02
CA PHE A 20 0.38 -5.75 2.54
C PHE A 20 1.32 -6.40 1.52
N VAL A 21 1.71 -5.67 0.47
CA VAL A 21 2.58 -6.19 -0.61
C VAL A 21 3.93 -6.61 -0.04
N ARG A 22 4.57 -5.77 0.80
CA ARG A 22 5.86 -6.12 1.41
C ARG A 22 5.77 -7.30 2.37
N CYS A 23 4.73 -7.36 3.18
CA CYS A 23 4.52 -8.46 4.11
C CYS A 23 4.31 -9.76 3.34
N PHE A 24 3.45 -9.73 2.33
CA PHE A 24 3.15 -10.90 1.52
C PHE A 24 4.38 -11.41 0.76
N SER A 25 5.18 -10.52 0.15
CA SER A 25 6.44 -10.90 -0.48
C SER A 25 7.42 -11.56 0.51
N ALA A 26 7.56 -11.00 1.72
CA ALA A 26 8.47 -11.56 2.73
C ALA A 26 8.02 -12.94 3.24
N LEU A 27 6.71 -13.15 3.41
CA LEU A 27 6.16 -14.44 3.82
C LEU A 27 6.34 -15.51 2.74
N MET A 28 6.09 -15.17 1.47
CA MET A 28 6.31 -16.08 0.35
C MET A 28 7.79 -16.49 0.21
N GLU A 29 8.72 -15.54 0.36
CA GLU A 29 10.16 -15.85 0.34
C GLU A 29 10.56 -16.80 1.49
N ALA A 30 9.93 -16.70 2.65
CA ALA A 30 10.20 -17.57 3.79
C ALA A 30 9.69 -19.01 3.57
N GLU A 31 8.52 -19.17 2.94
CA GLU A 31 7.93 -20.49 2.64
C GLU A 31 8.75 -21.26 1.59
N ASP A 32 9.25 -20.59 0.55
CA ASP A 32 10.06 -21.22 -0.51
C ASP A 32 11.39 -21.80 0.04
N ILE A 33 12.00 -21.15 1.03
CA ILE A 33 13.22 -21.64 1.70
C ILE A 33 12.92 -22.94 2.45
N HIS A 34 11.77 -23.04 3.12
CA HIS A 34 11.38 -24.23 3.87
C HIS A 34 10.91 -25.40 2.99
N ALA A 35 10.31 -25.12 1.84
CA ALA A 35 9.89 -26.15 0.88
C ALA A 35 11.10 -26.85 0.22
N SER A 36 12.23 -26.15 0.04
CA SER A 36 13.46 -26.72 -0.51
C SER A 36 14.09 -27.81 0.38
N ASP A 37 13.90 -27.73 1.71
CA ASP A 37 14.52 -28.65 2.67
C ASP A 37 13.73 -29.95 2.90
N MET A 38 12.48 -30.04 2.41
CA MET A 38 11.56 -31.17 2.69
C MET A 38 11.30 -32.09 1.49
N SER A 39 12.03 -31.95 0.38
CA SER A 39 11.82 -32.72 -0.85
C SER A 39 12.44 -34.13 -0.81
N ALA A 40 11.98 -34.99 0.11
CA ALA A 40 12.24 -36.43 0.06
C ALA A 40 11.14 -37.28 0.72
N SER A 41 10.01 -37.47 0.01
CA SER A 41 9.35 -38.80 -0.11
C SER A 41 8.11 -38.75 -1.01
N PRO A 42 7.91 -39.70 -1.94
CA PRO A 42 6.70 -39.79 -2.75
C PRO A 42 5.72 -40.85 -2.22
N GLU A 43 4.50 -40.76 -2.75
CA GLU A 43 3.42 -41.78 -2.80
C GLU A 43 2.26 -41.64 -1.79
N SER A 44 1.14 -41.04 -2.22
CA SER A 44 -0.16 -41.75 -2.39
C SER A 44 -1.34 -40.79 -2.70
N ASP A 45 -2.29 -41.29 -3.50
CA ASP A 45 -3.68 -40.85 -3.72
C ASP A 45 -4.04 -39.60 -4.55
N MET A 46 -4.07 -39.80 -5.88
CA MET A 46 -4.51 -38.84 -6.92
C MET A 46 -5.97 -38.34 -6.85
N LYS A 47 -6.86 -38.89 -6.01
CA LYS A 47 -8.26 -38.42 -5.90
C LYS A 47 -8.58 -37.68 -4.60
N SER A 48 -7.87 -37.99 -3.52
CA SER A 48 -7.87 -37.18 -2.28
C SER A 48 -7.19 -35.82 -2.51
N SER A 49 -6.23 -35.79 -3.44
CA SER A 49 -5.45 -34.61 -3.80
C SER A 49 -6.28 -33.40 -4.25
N ALA A 50 -7.36 -33.58 -5.03
CA ALA A 50 -8.12 -32.45 -5.59
C ALA A 50 -8.99 -31.72 -4.56
N LEU A 51 -9.63 -32.46 -3.64
CA LEU A 51 -10.41 -31.88 -2.54
C LEU A 51 -9.48 -31.21 -1.52
N CYS A 52 -8.37 -31.86 -1.20
CA CYS A 52 -7.31 -31.30 -0.35
C CYS A 52 -6.73 -30.01 -0.95
N GLN A 53 -6.55 -29.95 -2.27
CA GLN A 53 -6.05 -28.76 -2.95
C GLN A 53 -7.05 -27.59 -2.90
N VAL A 54 -8.35 -27.84 -3.09
CA VAL A 54 -9.37 -26.78 -2.98
C VAL A 54 -9.46 -26.22 -1.56
N ASP A 55 -9.39 -27.08 -0.54
CA ASP A 55 -9.39 -26.64 0.86
C ASP A 55 -8.13 -25.84 1.21
N LEU A 56 -6.98 -26.21 0.64
CA LEU A 56 -5.71 -25.49 0.79
C LEU A 56 -5.77 -24.10 0.13
N GLU A 57 -6.28 -24.02 -1.10
CA GLU A 57 -6.45 -22.76 -1.83
C GLU A 57 -7.42 -21.81 -1.09
N GLU A 58 -8.50 -22.35 -0.53
CA GLU A 58 -9.44 -21.57 0.29
C GLU A 58 -8.78 -21.08 1.59
N GLY A 59 -7.99 -21.93 2.26
CA GLY A 59 -7.23 -21.56 3.45
C GLY A 59 -6.24 -20.43 3.17
N GLN A 60 -5.45 -20.55 2.10
CA GLN A 60 -4.51 -19.51 1.66
C GLN A 60 -5.24 -18.19 1.38
N ARG A 61 -6.37 -18.25 0.68
CA ARG A 61 -7.17 -17.07 0.37
C ARG A 61 -7.64 -16.34 1.63
N ARG A 62 -8.03 -17.06 2.69
CA ARG A 62 -8.42 -16.46 3.97
C ARG A 62 -7.25 -15.73 4.62
N ILE A 63 -6.08 -16.37 4.67
CA ILE A 63 -4.86 -15.75 5.23
C ILE A 63 -4.51 -14.47 4.47
N VAL A 64 -4.62 -14.45 3.15
CA VAL A 64 -4.38 -13.24 2.34
C VAL A 64 -5.33 -12.12 2.73
N TRP A 65 -6.62 -12.43 2.88
CA TRP A 65 -7.61 -11.46 3.33
C TRP A 65 -7.35 -10.96 4.75
N ASP A 66 -6.96 -11.83 5.67
CA ASP A 66 -6.64 -11.46 7.05
C ASP A 66 -5.49 -10.46 7.10
N HIS A 67 -4.43 -10.70 6.33
CA HIS A 67 -3.29 -9.78 6.20
C HIS A 67 -3.65 -8.46 5.52
N ALA A 68 -4.54 -8.49 4.51
CA ALA A 68 -5.02 -7.28 3.85
C ALA A 68 -5.82 -6.39 4.82
N VAL A 69 -6.74 -6.99 5.59
CA VAL A 69 -7.55 -6.29 6.60
C VAL A 69 -6.67 -5.80 7.75
N ALA A 70 -5.70 -6.58 8.19
CA ALA A 70 -4.72 -6.17 9.20
C ALA A 70 -3.85 -4.99 8.73
N SER A 71 -3.41 -4.99 7.47
CA SER A 71 -2.65 -3.89 6.88
C SER A 71 -3.46 -2.58 6.85
N ILE A 72 -4.75 -2.68 6.57
CA ILE A 72 -5.70 -1.57 6.66
C ILE A 72 -5.81 -1.04 8.11
N ALA A 73 -6.00 -1.94 9.07
CA ALA A 73 -6.17 -1.55 10.47
C ALA A 73 -4.92 -0.84 11.00
N LEU A 74 -3.73 -1.37 10.68
CA LEU A 74 -2.45 -0.76 11.07
C LEU A 74 -2.22 0.59 10.40
N SER A 75 -2.52 0.74 9.10
CA SER A 75 -2.27 2.01 8.40
C SER A 75 -3.11 3.15 8.98
N ILE A 76 -4.35 2.85 9.38
CA ILE A 76 -5.24 3.80 10.04
C ILE A 76 -4.73 4.14 11.43
N LYS A 77 -4.33 3.15 12.23
CA LYS A 77 -3.75 3.37 13.57
C LYS A 77 -2.54 4.31 13.50
N ILE A 78 -1.68 4.17 12.49
CA ILE A 78 -0.49 5.00 12.29
C ILE A 78 -0.86 6.44 11.90
N ASN A 79 -1.72 6.61 10.89
CA ASN A 79 -1.98 7.92 10.30
C ASN A 79 -3.03 8.75 11.05
N ARG A 80 -3.90 8.10 11.83
CA ARG A 80 -5.08 8.74 12.43
C ARG A 80 -5.10 8.69 13.96
N ASP A 81 -4.70 7.58 14.57
CA ASP A 81 -4.88 7.37 16.02
C ASP A 81 -3.77 7.98 16.88
N THR A 82 -2.86 8.77 16.27
CA THR A 82 -1.68 9.32 16.95
C THR A 82 -1.90 10.70 17.58
N LEU A 83 -2.93 11.46 17.17
CA LEU A 83 -3.16 12.83 17.64
C LEU A 83 -4.66 13.16 17.89
N PRO A 84 -4.98 14.04 18.85
CA PRO A 84 -6.36 14.49 19.07
C PRO A 84 -6.97 15.26 17.87
N PRO A 85 -8.29 15.14 17.63
CA PRO A 85 -9.25 14.30 18.36
C PRO A 85 -9.12 12.82 17.98
N LEU A 86 -8.99 11.96 19.00
CA LEU A 86 -8.97 10.51 18.79
C LEU A 86 -10.37 10.06 18.38
N LEU A 87 -10.49 9.58 17.15
CA LEU A 87 -11.74 9.07 16.59
C LEU A 87 -11.57 7.60 16.22
N PRO A 88 -11.35 6.71 17.22
CA PRO A 88 -10.98 5.31 16.96
C PRO A 88 -12.04 4.61 16.12
N ILE A 89 -11.59 3.74 15.22
CA ILE A 89 -12.47 2.85 14.46
C ILE A 89 -12.55 1.53 15.24
N TYR A 90 -13.76 1.13 15.60
CA TYR A 90 -13.98 -0.12 16.32
C TYR A 90 -13.65 -1.33 15.45
N THR A 91 -13.08 -2.36 16.06
CA THR A 91 -12.61 -3.57 15.37
C THR A 91 -13.66 -4.22 14.46
N ARG A 92 -14.92 -4.22 14.89
CA ARG A 92 -16.06 -4.73 14.09
C ARG A 92 -16.13 -4.15 12.67
N HIS A 93 -15.68 -2.91 12.45
CA HIS A 93 -15.69 -2.29 11.13
C HIS A 93 -14.62 -2.86 10.20
N TYR A 94 -13.54 -3.40 10.76
CA TYR A 94 -12.51 -4.11 9.99
C TYR A 94 -12.94 -5.54 9.70
N LEU A 95 -13.50 -6.25 10.69
CA LEU A 95 -13.89 -7.66 10.53
C LEU A 95 -14.89 -7.88 9.40
N VAL A 96 -15.81 -6.93 9.17
CA VAL A 96 -16.80 -7.00 8.08
C VAL A 96 -16.20 -6.78 6.69
N LEU A 97 -14.91 -6.44 6.56
CA LEU A 97 -14.25 -6.28 5.26
C LEU A 97 -13.83 -7.64 4.66
N ALA A 98 -13.58 -8.64 5.49
CA ALA A 98 -13.21 -9.97 5.04
C ALA A 98 -14.44 -10.67 4.43
N PRO A 99 -14.29 -11.44 3.33
CA PRO A 99 -15.37 -12.21 2.75
C PRO A 99 -15.72 -13.47 3.55
N HIS A 100 -14.87 -13.87 4.50
CA HIS A 100 -15.09 -14.96 5.44
C HIS A 100 -15.34 -14.45 6.86
N ASP A 101 -15.81 -15.33 7.74
CA ASP A 101 -15.97 -15.02 9.16
C ASP A 101 -14.59 -14.85 9.82
N MET A 102 -14.13 -13.61 9.90
CA MET A 102 -12.90 -13.21 10.58
C MET A 102 -13.22 -12.85 12.04
N CYS A 103 -12.59 -13.51 13.00
CA CYS A 103 -12.75 -13.16 14.41
C CYS A 103 -11.72 -12.11 14.86
N TYR A 104 -11.88 -11.62 16.09
CA TYR A 104 -10.97 -10.60 16.65
C TYR A 104 -9.54 -11.15 16.75
N GLU A 105 -9.42 -12.40 17.19
CA GLU A 105 -8.15 -13.09 17.36
C GLU A 105 -7.42 -13.24 16.03
N ASP A 106 -8.11 -13.59 14.94
CA ASP A 106 -7.51 -13.68 13.60
C ASP A 106 -6.90 -12.34 13.16
N LEU A 107 -7.60 -11.24 13.44
CA LEU A 107 -7.14 -9.90 13.09
C LEU A 107 -5.93 -9.48 13.90
N GLU A 108 -5.90 -9.77 15.20
CA GLU A 108 -4.74 -9.46 16.06
C GLU A 108 -3.52 -10.32 15.69
N LEU A 109 -3.73 -11.59 15.34
CA LEU A 109 -2.68 -12.48 14.84
C LEU A 109 -2.08 -11.92 13.55
N ALA A 110 -2.90 -11.62 12.54
CA ALA A 110 -2.42 -11.05 11.28
C ALA A 110 -1.74 -9.68 11.45
N GLN A 111 -2.21 -8.83 12.38
CA GLN A 111 -1.51 -7.59 12.72
C GLN A 111 -0.13 -7.83 13.33
N ARG A 112 -0.02 -8.83 14.24
CA ARG A 112 1.25 -9.20 14.84
C ARG A 112 2.23 -9.73 13.80
N ASP A 113 1.77 -10.59 12.89
CA ASP A 113 2.61 -11.15 11.83
C ASP A 113 3.20 -10.04 10.94
N ILE A 114 2.37 -9.06 10.54
CA ILE A 114 2.85 -7.86 9.82
C ILE A 114 3.87 -7.08 10.65
N LEU A 115 3.58 -6.83 11.92
CA LEU A 115 4.50 -6.09 12.80
C LEU A 115 5.84 -6.81 12.95
N GLU A 116 5.85 -8.14 13.04
CA GLU A 116 7.06 -8.95 13.12
C GLU A 116 7.89 -8.85 11.84
N VAL A 117 7.25 -8.95 10.66
CA VAL A 117 7.93 -8.74 9.37
C VAL A 117 8.62 -7.38 9.31
N PHE A 118 8.01 -6.34 9.87
CA PHE A 118 8.59 -5.01 9.93
C PHE A 118 9.43 -4.72 11.17
N GLN A 119 9.74 -5.73 11.99
CA GLN A 119 10.50 -5.58 13.25
C GLN A 119 9.92 -4.49 14.16
N TYR A 120 8.60 -4.33 14.17
CA TYR A 120 7.86 -3.32 14.91
C TYR A 120 8.25 -1.87 14.54
N LYS A 121 8.83 -1.65 13.35
CA LYS A 121 9.24 -0.33 12.84
C LYS A 121 8.36 0.09 11.66
N LEU A 122 7.15 0.56 11.97
CA LEU A 122 6.20 1.07 10.97
C LEU A 122 6.32 2.59 10.71
N GLY A 123 7.41 3.22 11.16
CA GLY A 123 7.71 4.65 10.97
C GLY A 123 8.12 4.99 9.54
N PHE A 124 7.33 4.56 8.55
CA PHE A 124 7.57 4.86 7.16
C PHE A 124 7.29 6.34 6.90
N GLY A 125 8.19 7.02 6.17
CA GLY A 125 7.87 8.35 5.64
C GLY A 125 6.69 8.27 4.67
N SER A 126 5.72 9.16 4.80
CA SER A 126 4.58 9.20 3.90
C SER A 126 4.98 9.88 2.57
N PRO A 127 4.38 9.48 1.43
CA PRO A 127 4.63 10.19 0.18
C PRO A 127 4.35 11.69 0.29
N GLN A 128 3.27 12.09 0.98
CA GLN A 128 2.97 13.51 1.17
C GLN A 128 4.08 14.25 1.91
N ALA A 129 4.64 13.66 2.98
CA ALA A 129 5.72 14.30 3.74
C ALA A 129 6.95 14.57 2.85
N PHE A 130 7.31 13.63 1.97
CA PHE A 130 8.38 13.84 1.01
C PHE A 130 8.05 14.90 -0.04
N LEU A 131 6.81 14.94 -0.54
CA LEU A 131 6.37 15.98 -1.49
C LEU A 131 6.47 17.38 -0.87
N ASP A 132 5.99 17.52 0.36
CA ASP A 132 6.03 18.78 1.11
C ASP A 132 7.49 19.23 1.32
N GLU A 133 8.36 18.32 1.75
CA GLU A 133 9.78 18.60 1.97
C GLU A 133 10.49 19.00 0.67
N ILE A 134 10.28 18.27 -0.42
CA ILE A 134 10.86 18.58 -1.75
C ILE A 134 10.39 19.95 -2.23
N TYR A 135 9.10 20.23 -2.13
CA TYR A 135 8.52 21.51 -2.57
C TYR A 135 9.11 22.70 -1.79
N LEU A 136 9.28 22.55 -0.48
CA LEU A 136 9.90 23.57 0.36
C LEU A 136 11.40 23.73 0.05
N ALA A 137 12.13 22.62 -0.06
CA ALA A 137 13.57 22.60 -0.27
C ALA A 137 14.01 23.09 -1.65
N MET A 138 13.13 23.07 -2.68
CA MET A 138 13.48 23.42 -4.05
C MET A 138 12.78 24.69 -4.55
N PRO A 139 13.39 25.88 -4.40
CA PRO A 139 12.87 27.13 -4.99
C PRO A 139 12.72 27.07 -6.51
N THR A 140 13.63 26.39 -7.21
CA THR A 140 13.59 26.22 -8.67
C THR A 140 12.37 25.43 -9.14
N LEU A 141 11.96 24.41 -8.38
CA LEU A 141 10.73 23.67 -8.63
C LEU A 141 9.52 24.60 -8.50
N ARG A 142 9.47 25.43 -7.46
CA ARG A 142 8.39 26.39 -7.26
C ARG A 142 8.29 27.41 -8.40
N LEU A 143 9.43 27.87 -8.91
CA LEU A 143 9.48 28.74 -10.10
C LEU A 143 8.96 28.02 -11.36
N LEU A 144 9.35 26.76 -11.57
CA LEU A 144 8.92 25.96 -12.71
C LEU A 144 7.40 25.71 -12.69
N VAL A 145 6.86 25.36 -11.52
CA VAL A 145 5.42 25.08 -11.33
C VAL A 145 4.59 26.36 -11.40
N GLY A 146 5.17 27.49 -10.97
CA GLY A 146 4.62 28.84 -11.12
C GLY A 146 3.58 29.22 -10.06
N CYS A 147 2.55 28.39 -9.83
CA CYS A 147 1.49 28.67 -8.86
C CYS A 147 1.07 27.44 -8.04
N LYS A 148 0.29 27.68 -6.98
CA LYS A 148 -0.18 26.63 -6.06
C LYS A 148 -1.20 25.69 -6.71
N GLU A 149 -1.99 26.19 -7.65
CA GLU A 149 -2.99 25.42 -8.39
C GLU A 149 -2.30 24.37 -9.27
N SER A 150 -1.25 24.77 -10.01
CA SER A 150 -0.42 23.85 -10.78
C SER A 150 0.26 22.80 -9.91
N TRP A 151 0.70 23.19 -8.70
CA TRP A 151 1.29 22.24 -7.75
C TRP A 151 0.28 21.15 -7.34
N LYS A 152 -0.96 21.53 -7.02
CA LYS A 152 -2.01 20.56 -6.68
C LYS A 152 -2.30 19.57 -7.82
N ILE A 153 -2.26 20.04 -9.07
CA ILE A 153 -2.42 19.16 -10.25
C ILE A 153 -1.28 18.15 -10.30
N ILE A 154 -0.03 18.62 -10.13
CA ILE A 154 1.15 17.76 -10.11
C ILE A 154 1.09 16.76 -8.94
N GLU A 155 0.70 17.18 -7.74
CA GLU A 155 0.51 16.30 -6.58
C GLU A 155 -0.53 15.22 -6.88
N ASN A 156 -1.67 15.59 -7.45
CA ASN A 156 -2.73 14.64 -7.80
C ASN A 156 -2.23 13.61 -8.83
N GLU A 157 -1.52 14.06 -9.87
CA GLU A 157 -0.91 13.14 -10.84
C GLU A 157 0.19 12.28 -10.21
N THR A 158 0.93 12.82 -9.25
CA THR A 158 1.95 12.06 -8.51
C THR A 158 1.32 10.92 -7.72
N TRP A 159 0.21 11.21 -7.03
CA TRP A 159 -0.59 10.20 -6.35
C TRP A 159 -1.15 9.16 -7.31
N ASN A 160 -1.64 9.56 -8.49
CA ASN A 160 -2.08 8.63 -9.52
C ASN A 160 -0.96 7.68 -9.96
N CYS A 161 0.26 8.20 -10.15
CA CYS A 161 1.44 7.38 -10.47
C CYS A 161 1.78 6.41 -9.33
N LEU A 162 1.76 6.87 -8.08
CA LEU A 162 2.02 6.03 -6.91
C LEU A 162 0.99 4.90 -6.75
N PHE A 163 -0.31 5.18 -6.94
CA PHE A 163 -1.36 4.16 -6.88
C PHE A 163 -1.32 3.16 -8.04
N LYS A 164 -0.75 3.54 -9.19
CA LYS A 164 -0.45 2.57 -10.25
C LYS A 164 0.73 1.70 -9.84
N ALA A 165 1.82 2.31 -9.36
CA ALA A 165 3.02 1.60 -8.95
C ALA A 165 2.77 0.61 -7.80
N VAL A 166 1.86 0.92 -6.85
CA VAL A 166 1.62 0.06 -5.67
C VAL A 166 0.95 -1.27 -6.01
N ARG A 167 0.43 -1.40 -7.24
CA ARG A 167 -0.13 -2.64 -7.76
C ARG A 167 0.94 -3.58 -8.31
N GLU A 168 2.14 -3.06 -8.56
CA GLU A 168 3.26 -3.86 -9.06
C GLU A 168 4.04 -4.46 -7.88
N PRO A 169 4.27 -5.78 -7.87
CA PRO A 169 4.96 -6.45 -6.75
C PRO A 169 6.40 -5.93 -6.58
N ASP A 170 7.05 -5.55 -7.67
CA ASP A 170 8.42 -5.00 -7.67
C ASP A 170 8.54 -3.66 -6.92
N MET A 171 7.44 -2.97 -6.63
CA MET A 171 7.47 -1.74 -5.83
C MET A 171 8.15 -1.97 -4.48
N ALA A 172 7.92 -3.14 -3.86
CA ALA A 172 8.46 -3.49 -2.55
C ALA A 172 10.00 -3.45 -2.49
N ARG A 173 10.68 -3.40 -3.63
CA ARG A 173 12.15 -3.33 -3.70
C ARG A 173 12.69 -1.92 -3.49
N PHE A 174 11.84 -0.90 -3.59
CA PHE A 174 12.24 0.50 -3.53
C PHE A 174 11.71 1.18 -2.25
N PRO A 175 12.45 2.15 -1.70
CA PRO A 175 11.96 2.97 -0.58
C PRO A 175 10.92 3.98 -1.06
N ILE A 176 9.98 4.35 -0.18
CA ILE A 176 8.88 5.28 -0.48
C ILE A 176 9.40 6.63 -0.99
N SER A 177 10.54 7.12 -0.48
CA SER A 177 11.16 8.37 -0.93
C SER A 177 11.53 8.35 -2.42
N VAL A 178 12.14 7.24 -2.88
CA VAL A 178 12.54 7.06 -4.29
C VAL A 178 11.31 6.92 -5.18
N LEU A 179 10.31 6.15 -4.75
CA LEU A 179 9.04 6.01 -5.46
C LEU A 179 8.35 7.37 -5.63
N THR A 180 8.30 8.15 -4.55
CA THR A 180 7.68 9.49 -4.52
C THR A 180 8.42 10.46 -5.43
N ALA A 181 9.76 10.54 -5.33
CA ALA A 181 10.56 11.43 -6.17
C ALA A 181 10.45 11.08 -7.66
N THR A 182 10.42 9.79 -7.98
CA THR A 182 10.28 9.31 -9.38
C THR A 182 8.89 9.61 -9.94
N ALA A 183 7.84 9.36 -9.15
CA ALA A 183 6.48 9.71 -9.51
C ALA A 183 6.33 11.22 -9.71
N LEU A 184 6.87 12.03 -8.79
CA LEU A 184 6.85 13.49 -8.88
C LEU A 184 7.51 13.99 -10.17
N LYS A 185 8.72 13.48 -10.47
CA LYS A 185 9.42 13.82 -11.72
C LYS A 185 8.56 13.53 -12.94
N GLN A 186 7.94 12.34 -13.00
CA GLN A 186 7.09 11.95 -14.11
C GLN A 186 5.86 12.87 -14.24
N SER A 187 5.23 13.20 -13.12
CA SER A 187 4.04 14.06 -13.09
C SER A 187 4.34 15.50 -13.47
N ILE A 188 5.52 16.03 -13.12
CA ILE A 188 5.99 17.34 -13.59
C ILE A 188 6.13 17.33 -15.12
N ILE A 189 6.78 16.31 -15.69
CA ILE A 189 6.97 16.20 -17.15
C ILE A 189 5.61 16.15 -17.86
N GLN A 190 4.68 15.31 -17.41
CA GLN A 190 3.35 15.19 -17.99
C GLN A 190 2.57 16.50 -17.90
N SER A 191 2.61 17.17 -16.74
CA SER A 191 1.92 18.45 -16.54
C SER A 191 2.47 19.56 -17.45
N LEU A 192 3.79 19.58 -17.67
CA LEU A 192 4.41 20.53 -18.59
C LEU A 192 4.01 20.27 -20.04
N ILE A 193 4.00 18.99 -20.47
CA ILE A 193 3.55 18.61 -21.82
C ILE A 193 2.12 19.09 -22.06
N TRP A 194 1.19 18.77 -21.16
CA TRP A 194 -0.21 19.22 -21.27
C TRP A 194 -0.33 20.74 -21.30
N ARG A 195 0.45 21.45 -20.49
CA ARG A 195 0.46 22.91 -20.50
C ARG A 195 0.87 23.44 -21.87
N PHE A 196 1.95 22.93 -22.46
CA PHE A 196 2.39 23.35 -23.80
C PHE A 196 1.35 23.04 -24.88
N GLU A 197 0.74 21.86 -24.84
CA GLU A 197 -0.32 21.48 -25.79
C GLU A 197 -1.53 22.43 -25.72
N THR A 198 -1.97 22.79 -24.51
CA THR A 198 -3.09 23.73 -24.33
C THR A 198 -2.74 25.17 -24.74
N GLU A 199 -1.50 25.61 -24.56
CA GLU A 199 -1.05 26.93 -25.00
C GLU A 199 -0.96 27.02 -26.53
N MET A 200 -0.55 25.93 -27.20
CA MET A 200 -0.57 25.85 -28.67
C MET A 200 -2.00 25.88 -29.23
N GLN A 201 -2.95 25.17 -28.60
CA GLN A 201 -4.34 25.15 -29.05
C GLN A 201 -5.06 26.50 -28.89
N LYS A 202 -4.69 27.32 -27.91
CA LYS A 202 -5.25 28.68 -27.72
C LYS A 202 -4.68 29.71 -28.70
N SER A 203 -3.59 29.39 -29.40
CA SER A 203 -2.88 30.28 -30.31
C SER A 203 -3.23 30.05 -31.79
N CYS A 204 -4.04 29.05 -32.10
CA CYS A 204 -4.64 28.78 -33.42
C CYS A 204 -6.11 29.22 -33.45
#